data_AF-A0A1F6JL71-F1
#
_entry.id   AF-A0A1F6JL71-F1
#
_cell.length_a   1.000
_cell.length_b   1.000
_cell.length_c   1.000
_cell.angle_alpha   90.00
_cell.angle_beta   90.00
_cell.angle_gamma   90.00
#
_symmetry.space_group_name_H-M   'P 1'
#
loop_
_entity.id
_entity.type
_entity.pdbx_description
1 polymer ?
#
loop_
_entity_poly.entity_id
_entity_poly.type
_entity_poly.pdbx_seq_one_letter_code
_entity_poly.pdbx_strand_id
1 'polypeptide(L)'
;MKKPTFIILVLILAVIILSVIRTYVANNIATSGVILSDVEIQKAKLETENAILSEKLYTQTSLSEISKKAEKLGFSENKKNFAISGQRPVAFKQ
;
A
#
# COMPACT_ATOMS: atom_id res chain seq x y z
N MET A 1 -6.72 -55.23 -38.57
CA MET A 1 -6.42 -55.18 -37.12
C MET A 1 -5.66 -53.91 -36.68
N LYS A 2 -5.61 -52.83 -37.48
CA LYS A 2 -4.77 -51.62 -37.19
C LYS A 2 -5.52 -50.45 -36.49
N LYS A 3 -6.84 -50.52 -36.40
CA LYS A 3 -7.68 -49.47 -35.80
C LYS A 3 -7.47 -49.30 -34.28
N PRO A 4 -7.41 -50.37 -33.45
CA PRO A 4 -7.18 -50.19 -32.02
C PRO A 4 -5.75 -49.72 -31.71
N THR A 5 -4.75 -50.21 -32.45
CA THR A 5 -3.35 -49.76 -32.31
C THR A 5 -3.17 -48.28 -32.63
N PHE A 6 -3.94 -47.74 -33.58
CA PHE A 6 -3.90 -46.31 -33.90
C PHE A 6 -4.47 -45.45 -32.76
N ILE A 7 -5.59 -45.88 -32.16
CA ILE A 7 -6.18 -45.18 -31.01
C ILE A 7 -5.24 -45.19 -29.81
N ILE A 8 -4.60 -46.33 -29.54
CA ILE A 8 -3.61 -46.47 -28.46
C ILE A 8 -2.40 -45.54 -28.72
N LEU A 9 -1.91 -45.47 -29.96
CA LEU A 9 -0.82 -44.57 -30.33
C LEU A 9 -1.18 -43.10 -30.09
N VAL A 10 -2.38 -42.68 -30.47
CA VAL A 10 -2.87 -41.30 -30.25
C VAL A 10 -2.97 -40.99 -28.77
N LEU A 11 -3.48 -41.92 -27.95
CA LEU A 11 -3.55 -41.74 -26.50
C LEU A 11 -2.16 -41.59 -25.86
N ILE A 12 -1.20 -42.43 -26.27
CA ILE A 12 0.18 -42.33 -25.80
C ILE A 12 0.78 -40.97 -26.18
N LEU A 13 0.58 -40.55 -27.44
CA LEU A 13 1.06 -39.25 -27.91
C LEU A 13 0.43 -38.09 -27.13
N ALA A 14 -0.88 -38.15 -26.87
CA ALA A 14 -1.58 -37.15 -26.08
C ALA A 14 -1.04 -37.06 -24.65
N VAL A 15 -0.79 -38.20 -23.99
CA VAL A 15 -0.20 -38.24 -22.65
C VAL A 15 1.19 -37.61 -22.62
N ILE A 16 2.02 -37.89 -23.63
CA ILE A 16 3.35 -37.29 -23.74
C ILE A 16 3.25 -35.77 -23.89
N ILE A 17 2.40 -35.28 -24.80
CA ILE A 17 2.20 -33.85 -25.04
C ILE A 17 1.70 -33.15 -23.76
N LEU A 18 0.67 -33.69 -23.11
CA LEU A 18 0.12 -33.16 -21.85
C LEU A 18 1.17 -33.12 -20.73
N SER A 19 2.03 -34.14 -20.65
CA SER A 19 3.09 -34.20 -19.64
C SER A 19 4.17 -33.13 -19.87
N VAL A 20 4.56 -32.90 -21.12
CA VAL A 20 5.52 -31.85 -21.48
C VAL A 20 4.95 -30.47 -21.18
N ILE A 21 3.70 -30.20 -21.59
CA ILE A 21 3.02 -28.92 -21.32
C ILE A 21 2.92 -28.68 -19.81
N ARG A 22 2.49 -29.68 -19.04
CA ARG A 22 2.38 -29.58 -17.58
C ARG A 22 3.72 -29.22 -16.94
N THR A 23 4.79 -29.88 -17.39
CA THR A 23 6.16 -29.62 -16.86
C THR A 23 6.62 -28.21 -17.19
N TYR A 24 6.37 -27.75 -18.43
CA TYR A 24 6.71 -26.38 -18.84
C TYR A 24 5.94 -25.33 -18.01
N VAL A 25 4.63 -25.53 -17.81
CA VAL A 25 3.81 -24.64 -16.98
C VAL A 25 4.28 -24.65 -15.52
N ALA A 26 4.57 -25.83 -14.96
CA ALA A 26 5.07 -25.94 -13.58
C ALA A 26 6.40 -25.19 -13.39
N ASN A 27 7.32 -25.30 -14.34
CA ASN A 27 8.61 -24.59 -14.29
C ASN A 27 8.44 -23.07 -14.39
N ASN A 28 7.53 -22.60 -15.25
CA ASN A 28 7.21 -21.18 -15.34
C ASN A 28 6.56 -20.67 -14.05
N ILE A 29 5.58 -21.39 -13.50
CA ILE A 29 4.93 -21.02 -12.24
C ILE A 29 5.95 -20.99 -11.09
N ALA A 30 6.85 -21.97 -11.01
CA ALA A 30 7.89 -21.99 -9.98
C ALA A 30 8.83 -20.78 -10.10
N THR A 31 9.25 -20.44 -11.31
CA THR A 31 10.15 -19.30 -11.56
C THR A 31 9.46 -17.96 -11.32
N SER A 32 8.25 -17.78 -11.86
CA SER A 32 7.45 -16.57 -11.68
C SER A 32 6.97 -16.41 -10.24
N GLY A 33 6.73 -17.50 -9.51
CA GLY A 33 6.35 -17.47 -8.10
C GLY A 33 7.45 -16.91 -7.21
N VAL A 34 8.73 -17.24 -7.50
CA VAL A 34 9.87 -16.66 -6.78
C VAL A 34 9.98 -15.16 -7.05
N ILE A 35 9.85 -14.73 -8.31
CA ILE A 35 9.89 -13.31 -8.68
C ILE A 35 8.73 -12.54 -8.04
N LEU A 36 7.52 -13.11 -8.09
CA LEU A 36 6.34 -12.51 -7.48
C LEU A 36 6.51 -12.37 -5.97
N SER A 37 7.02 -13.40 -5.30
CA SER A 37 7.30 -13.38 -3.86
C SER A 37 8.33 -12.31 -3.51
N ASP A 38 9.38 -12.14 -4.30
CA ASP A 38 10.38 -11.11 -4.06
C ASP A 38 9.79 -9.70 -4.20
N VAL A 39 9.00 -9.46 -5.25
CA VAL A 39 8.28 -8.19 -5.43
C VAL A 39 7.30 -7.91 -4.29
N GLU A 40 6.59 -8.93 -3.79
CA GLU A 40 5.66 -8.78 -2.68
C GLU A 40 6.36 -8.47 -1.35
N ILE A 41 7.52 -9.09 -1.10
CA ILE A 41 8.38 -8.76 0.05
C ILE A 41 8.87 -7.31 -0.04
N GLN A 42 9.35 -6.88 -1.22
CA GLN A 42 9.81 -5.51 -1.43
C GLN A 42 8.67 -4.49 -1.24
N LYS A 43 7.47 -4.80 -1.74
CA LYS A 43 6.28 -3.96 -1.54
C LYS A 43 5.92 -3.84 -0.06
N ALA A 44 5.86 -4.95 0.67
CA ALA A 44 5.53 -4.95 2.10
C ALA A 44 6.56 -4.15 2.92
N LYS A 45 7.84 -4.23 2.56
CA LYS A 45 8.90 -3.41 3.16
C LYS A 45 8.64 -1.91 2.94
N LEU A 46 8.36 -1.50 1.71
CA LEU A 46 8.08 -0.10 1.39
C LEU A 46 6.81 0.43 2.07
N GLU A 47 5.76 -0.39 2.17
CA GLU A 47 4.54 -0.01 2.89
C GLU A 47 4.82 0.20 4.39
N THR A 48 5.64 -0.66 4.99
CA THR A 48 6.08 -0.52 6.39
C THR A 48 6.90 0.75 6.59
N GLU A 49 7.87 1.01 5.71
CA GLU A 49 8.68 2.23 5.76
C GLU A 49 7.81 3.50 5.62
N ASN A 50 6.85 3.49 4.69
CA ASN A 50 5.92 4.61 4.52
C ASN A 50 5.03 4.82 5.75
N ALA A 51 4.58 3.76 6.41
CA ALA A 51 3.79 3.86 7.64
C ALA A 51 4.60 4.52 8.77
N ILE A 52 5.84 4.06 8.99
CA ILE A 52 6.75 4.64 10.00
C ILE A 52 7.05 6.11 9.68
N LEU A 53 7.32 6.42 8.41
CA LEU A 53 7.64 7.78 7.99
C LEU A 53 6.43 8.71 8.17
N SER A 54 5.24 8.22 7.86
CA SER A 54 3.99 8.95 8.05
C SER A 54 3.71 9.21 9.53
N GLU A 55 3.89 8.22 10.40
CA GLU A 55 3.76 8.40 11.85
C GLU A 55 4.74 9.44 12.39
N LYS A 56 6.00 9.38 11.95
CA LYS A 56 7.01 10.38 12.31
C LYS A 56 6.62 11.76 11.82
N LEU A 57 6.10 11.89 10.61
CA LEU A 57 5.63 13.15 10.04
C LEU A 57 4.46 13.70 10.84
N TYR A 58 3.45 12.89 11.17
CA TYR A 58 2.33 13.32 12.00
C TYR A 58 2.78 13.74 13.40
N THR A 59 3.72 13.00 13.99
CA THR A 59 4.27 13.36 15.30
C THR A 59 4.99 14.71 15.23
N GLN A 60 5.86 14.90 14.23
CA GLN A 60 6.65 16.13 14.06
C GLN A 60 5.80 17.35 13.64
N THR A 61 4.71 17.12 12.91
CA THR A 61 3.76 18.17 12.48
C THR A 61 2.60 18.35 13.46
N SER A 62 2.54 17.55 14.53
CA SER A 62 1.52 17.71 15.56
C SER A 62 1.60 19.11 16.17
N LEU A 63 0.44 19.70 16.47
CA LEU A 63 0.36 21.01 17.12
C LEU A 63 1.13 21.04 18.43
N SER A 64 1.20 19.91 19.14
CA SER A 64 2.02 19.72 20.34
C SER A 64 3.52 19.90 20.05
N GLU A 65 4.07 19.22 19.05
CA GLU A 65 5.50 19.37 18.71
C GLU A 65 5.83 20.74 18.14
N ILE A 66 4.92 21.34 17.36
CA ILE A 66 5.07 22.71 16.87
C ILE A 66 5.06 23.71 18.05
N SER A 67 4.13 23.56 18.98
CA SER A 67 4.04 24.40 20.19
C SER A 67 5.30 24.26 21.04
N LYS A 68 5.78 23.04 21.32
CA LYS A 68 7.06 22.82 22.03
C LYS A 68 8.25 23.45 21.33
N LYS A 69 8.32 23.39 19.99
CA LYS A 69 9.39 24.05 19.23
C LYS A 69 9.26 25.58 19.29
N ALA A 70 8.04 26.11 19.21
CA ALA A 70 7.77 27.54 19.33
C ALA A 70 8.20 28.07 20.72
N GLU A 71 7.86 27.35 21.79
CA GLU A 71 8.30 27.66 23.16
C GLU A 71 9.83 27.67 23.28
N LYS A 72 10.51 26.65 22.72
CA LYS A 72 11.99 26.60 22.70
C LYS A 72 12.62 27.75 21.93
N LEU A 73 11.94 28.26 20.90
CA LEU A 73 12.38 29.41 20.12
C LEU A 73 12.01 30.75 20.79
N GLY A 74 11.39 30.72 21.97
CA GLY A 74 11.02 31.91 22.74
C GLY A 74 9.66 32.51 22.39
N PHE A 75 8.85 31.84 21.57
CA PHE A 75 7.47 32.24 21.33
C PHE A 75 6.60 31.82 22.51
N SER A 76 5.89 32.77 23.12
CA SER A 76 4.92 32.49 24.19
C SER A 76 3.50 32.46 23.66
N GLU A 77 2.69 31.52 24.14
CA GLU A 77 1.26 31.42 23.81
C GLU A 77 0.50 32.68 24.26
N ASN A 78 -0.16 33.38 23.31
CA ASN A 78 -0.98 34.55 23.63
C ASN A 78 -2.40 34.09 24.00
N LYS A 79 -2.64 33.85 25.30
CA LYS A 79 -3.93 33.40 25.87
C LYS A 79 -5.08 34.44 25.81
N LYS A 80 -5.01 35.41 24.89
CA LYS A 80 -6.10 36.37 24.70
C LYS A 80 -7.22 35.72 23.91
N ASN A 81 -8.17 35.15 24.65
CA ASN A 81 -9.51 34.83 24.14
C ASN A 81 -10.13 36.13 23.60
N PHE A 82 -10.08 36.35 22.28
CA PHE A 82 -10.92 37.34 21.64
C PHE A 82 -12.34 36.78 21.56
N ALA A 83 -13.04 36.77 22.70
CA ALA A 83 -14.48 36.77 22.67
C ALA A 83 -14.88 38.15 22.14
N ILE A 84 -15.31 38.23 20.87
CA ILE A 84 -15.97 39.43 20.36
C ILE A 84 -17.35 39.47 21.04
N SER A 85 -17.38 39.86 22.31
CA SER A 85 -18.60 40.19 23.05
C SER A 85 -18.98 41.61 22.68
N GLY A 86 -19.54 41.75 21.49
CA GLY A 86 -19.97 43.04 20.98
C GLY A 86 -20.88 42.84 19.79
N GLN A 87 -22.13 42.45 20.04
CA GLN A 87 -23.20 42.72 19.08
C GLN A 87 -23.30 44.23 18.93
N ARG A 88 -22.64 44.79 17.93
CA ARG A 88 -22.92 46.16 17.49
C ARG A 88 -24.24 46.10 16.72
N PRO A 89 -25.33 46.73 17.21
CA PRO A 89 -26.59 46.73 16.47
C PRO A 89 -26.40 47.53 15.18
N VAL A 90 -26.57 46.87 14.03
CA VAL A 90 -26.41 47.44 12.68
C VAL A 90 -27.67 48.15 12.17
N ALA A 91 -28.54 48.63 13.05
CA ALA A 91 -29.70 49.43 12.64
C ALA A 91 -30.09 50.43 13.72
N PHE A 92 -29.81 51.72 13.47
CA PHE A 92 -30.52 52.82 14.10
C PHE A 92 -31.69 53.16 13.18
N LYS A 93 -32.92 53.02 13.69
CA LYS A 93 -34.15 53.43 12.99
C LYS A 93 -34.18 54.96 12.94
N GLN A 94 -34.14 55.54 11.74
CA GLN A 94 -34.76 56.85 11.48
C GLN A 94 -36.23 56.61 11.12
#